data_AF-X8AQX4-F1
#
_entry.id   AF-X8AQX4-F1
#
_cell.length_a   1.000
_cell.length_b   1.000
_cell.length_c   1.000
_cell.angle_alpha   90.00
_cell.angle_beta   90.00
_cell.angle_gamma   90.00
#
_symmetry.space_group_name_H-M   'P 1'
#
loop_
_entity.id
_entity.type
_entity.pdbx_description
1 polymer ?
#
loop_
_entity_poly.entity_id
_entity_poly.type
_entity_poly.pdbx_seq_one_letter_code
_entity_poly.pdbx_strand_id
1 'polypeptide(L)'
;MFGADHIETLLERFARLLTAMTAEPTRPLASIDVLDATEHARLDEVGNRMVLTGSAFTPASIPELFAAQVERTPHAVALSDGQRSMTYRQLDQAANRLAHLLAAHGAAPASLWPAAVAVGTRGHGDPGGAQNRGRLPTHRPRASTGAHRLHGRRRQPRRCPHHRSAGQPPRPTPPARGRRR
;
A
#
# COMPACT_ATOMS: atom_id res chain seq x y z
N MET A 1 -20.96 24.89 24.72
CA MET A 1 -22.36 25.23 25.07
C MET A 1 -23.22 24.83 23.89
N PHE A 2 -24.30 24.10 24.10
CA PHE A 2 -25.16 23.62 23.01
C PHE A 2 -26.16 24.71 22.61
N GLY A 3 -26.26 25.00 21.31
CA GLY A 3 -27.25 25.96 20.78
C GLY A 3 -28.65 25.35 20.70
N ALA A 4 -29.68 26.21 20.59
CA ALA A 4 -31.08 25.77 20.51
C ALA A 4 -31.31 24.77 19.37
N ASP A 5 -30.81 25.05 18.16
CA ASP A 5 -30.93 24.16 16.99
C ASP A 5 -30.33 22.76 17.24
N HIS A 6 -29.25 22.70 18.04
CA HIS A 6 -28.61 21.43 18.40
C HIS A 6 -29.45 20.63 19.39
N ILE A 7 -30.10 21.31 20.33
CA ILE A 7 -30.97 20.67 21.32
C ILE A 7 -32.24 20.13 20.65
N GLU A 8 -32.85 20.89 19.72
CA GLU A 8 -34.02 20.42 18.96
C GLU A 8 -33.69 19.15 18.15
N THR A 9 -32.56 19.14 17.44
CA THR A 9 -32.10 17.96 16.70
C THR A 9 -31.92 16.75 17.63
N LEU A 10 -31.40 16.95 18.84
CA LEU A 10 -31.24 15.86 19.82
C LEU A 10 -32.59 15.36 20.34
N LEU A 11 -33.56 16.24 20.56
CA LEU A 11 -34.92 15.87 20.98
C LEU A 11 -35.63 15.06 19.89
N GLU A 12 -35.50 15.45 18.62
CA GLU A 12 -36.06 14.71 17.49
C GLU A 12 -35.47 13.29 17.40
N ARG A 13 -34.14 13.17 17.51
CA ARG A 13 -33.44 11.88 17.56
C ARG A 13 -33.91 11.01 18.73
N PHE A 14 -34.11 11.61 19.90
CA PHE A 14 -34.59 10.89 21.08
C PHE A 14 -36.03 10.41 20.91
N ALA A 15 -36.90 11.22 20.33
CA ALA A 15 -38.27 10.82 19.99
C ALA A 15 -38.30 9.65 18.99
N ARG A 16 -37.45 9.67 17.96
CA ARG A 16 -37.30 8.55 17.01
C ARG A 16 -36.87 7.26 17.71
N LEU A 17 -35.91 7.35 18.64
CA LEU A 17 -35.46 6.21 19.44
C LEU A 17 -36.60 5.61 20.30
N LEU A 18 -37.33 6.44 21.05
CA LEU A 18 -38.45 5.99 21.88
C LEU A 18 -39.57 5.36 21.07
N THR A 19 -39.84 5.92 19.88
CA THR A 19 -40.84 5.36 18.94
C THR A 19 -40.41 3.97 18.45
N ALA A 20 -39.14 3.80 18.08
CA ALA A 20 -38.62 2.51 17.64
C ALA A 20 -38.62 1.45 18.77
N MET A 21 -38.29 1.86 20.00
CA MET A 21 -38.30 0.95 21.16
C MET A 21 -39.69 0.48 21.55
N THR A 22 -40.72 1.34 21.41
CA THR A 22 -42.10 0.96 21.73
C THR A 22 -42.76 0.13 20.63
N ALA A 23 -42.36 0.33 19.37
CA ALA A 23 -42.84 -0.47 18.24
C ALA A 23 -42.30 -1.90 18.25
N GLU A 24 -41.01 -2.10 18.56
CA GLU A 24 -40.36 -3.41 18.60
C GLU A 24 -39.49 -3.59 19.85
N PRO A 25 -40.08 -3.99 21.00
CA PRO A 25 -39.36 -4.05 22.29
C PRO A 25 -38.22 -5.07 22.35
N THR A 26 -38.26 -6.09 21.50
CA THR A 26 -37.23 -7.15 21.44
C THR A 26 -36.08 -6.79 20.50
N ARG A 27 -36.16 -5.67 19.76
CA ARG A 27 -35.12 -5.26 18.82
C ARG A 27 -33.86 -4.80 19.56
N PRO A 28 -32.65 -5.23 19.16
CA PRO A 28 -31.42 -4.74 19.75
C PRO A 28 -31.29 -3.23 19.58
N LEU A 29 -31.00 -2.52 20.67
CA LEU A 29 -30.89 -1.05 20.67
C LEU A 29 -29.84 -0.55 19.68
N ALA A 30 -28.74 -1.30 19.52
CA ALA A 30 -27.67 -1.00 18.56
C ALA A 30 -28.09 -1.08 17.07
N SER A 31 -29.26 -1.66 16.77
CA SER A 31 -29.79 -1.75 15.41
C SER A 31 -30.76 -0.63 15.06
N ILE A 32 -31.14 0.22 16.02
CA ILE A 32 -32.05 1.34 15.79
C ILE A 32 -31.28 2.45 15.10
N ASP A 33 -31.78 2.86 13.94
CA ASP A 33 -31.26 4.01 13.23
C ASP A 33 -31.84 5.29 13.84
N VAL A 34 -30.98 6.10 14.44
CA VAL A 34 -31.35 7.33 15.14
C VAL A 34 -31.26 8.54 14.21
N LEU A 35 -30.51 8.40 13.11
CA LEU A 35 -30.26 9.48 12.15
C LEU A 35 -31.35 9.52 11.09
N ASP A 36 -31.72 10.71 10.65
CA ASP A 36 -32.60 10.84 9.47
C ASP A 36 -31.82 10.83 8.16
N ALA A 37 -32.58 10.82 7.06
CA ALA A 37 -32.05 10.81 5.72
C ALA A 37 -31.10 11.99 5.43
N THR A 38 -31.33 13.16 6.01
CA THR A 38 -30.46 14.33 5.77
C THR A 38 -29.12 14.18 6.50
N GLU A 39 -29.16 13.62 7.71
CA GLU A 39 -27.97 13.32 8.51
C GLU A 39 -27.15 12.19 7.88
N HIS A 40 -27.80 11.15 7.37
CA HIS A 40 -27.15 10.10 6.59
C HIS A 40 -26.51 10.64 5.31
N ALA A 41 -27.21 11.50 4.55
CA ALA A 41 -26.64 12.11 3.36
C ALA A 41 -25.37 12.93 3.68
N ARG A 42 -25.39 13.67 4.79
CA ARG A 42 -24.21 14.41 5.26
C ARG A 42 -23.07 13.50 5.68
N LEU A 43 -23.36 12.39 6.37
CA LEU A 43 -22.34 11.40 6.73
C LEU A 43 -21.77 10.69 5.51
N ASP A 44 -22.59 10.45 4.48
CA ASP A 44 -22.13 9.86 3.22
C ASP A 44 -21.18 10.78 2.48
N GLU A 45 -21.47 12.08 2.48
CA GLU A 45 -20.60 13.11 1.90
C GLU A 45 -19.28 13.22 2.66
N VAL A 46 -19.33 13.46 3.98
CA VAL A 46 -18.12 13.61 4.81
C VAL A 46 -17.30 12.32 4.87
N GLY A 47 -17.98 11.18 4.89
CA GLY A 47 -17.37 9.85 4.90
C GLY A 47 -16.83 9.40 3.54
N ASN A 48 -16.94 10.22 2.49
CA ASN A 48 -16.59 9.86 1.12
C ASN A 48 -17.20 8.51 0.71
N ARG A 49 -18.44 8.20 1.13
CA ARG A 49 -19.07 6.89 0.90
C ARG A 49 -19.06 6.54 -0.57
N MET A 50 -19.33 7.51 -1.44
CA MET A 50 -19.24 7.33 -2.89
C MET A 50 -17.86 6.84 -3.37
N VAL A 51 -16.74 7.21 -2.74
CA VAL A 51 -15.40 6.71 -3.10
C VAL A 51 -15.16 5.31 -2.54
N LEU A 52 -15.69 5.02 -1.35
CA LEU A 52 -15.52 3.73 -0.68
C LEU A 52 -16.42 2.63 -1.29
N THR A 53 -17.59 3.00 -1.80
CA THR A 53 -18.58 2.08 -2.38
C THR A 53 -18.69 2.20 -3.89
N GLY A 54 -18.26 3.32 -4.46
CA GLY A 54 -18.32 3.59 -5.89
C GLY A 54 -17.00 3.26 -6.57
N SER A 55 -17.12 2.54 -7.67
CA SER A 55 -16.06 1.97 -8.49
C SER A 55 -15.46 0.69 -7.91
N ALA A 56 -15.65 -0.39 -8.65
CA ALA A 56 -14.87 -1.62 -8.51
C ALA A 56 -13.41 -1.27 -8.83
N PHE A 57 -12.68 -0.81 -7.83
CA PHE A 57 -11.23 -0.79 -7.86
C PHE A 57 -10.82 -2.22 -8.21
N THR A 58 -10.26 -2.44 -9.41
CA THR A 58 -9.47 -3.65 -9.63
C THR A 58 -8.41 -3.64 -8.54
N PRO A 59 -8.43 -4.58 -7.59
CA PRO A 59 -7.55 -4.52 -6.44
C PRO A 59 -6.13 -4.74 -6.94
N ALA A 60 -5.41 -3.66 -7.16
CA ALA A 60 -3.98 -3.67 -7.42
C ALA A 60 -3.29 -3.36 -6.10
N SER A 61 -2.35 -4.22 -5.73
CA SER A 61 -1.48 -4.00 -4.59
C SER A 61 -0.58 -2.79 -4.82
N ILE A 62 -0.13 -2.15 -3.74
CA ILE A 62 0.83 -1.04 -3.83
C ILE A 62 2.09 -1.43 -4.63
N PRO A 63 2.69 -2.63 -4.46
CA PRO A 63 3.81 -3.07 -5.30
C PRO A 63 3.47 -3.15 -6.80
N GLU A 64 2.26 -3.57 -7.18
CA GLU A 64 1.84 -3.63 -8.59
C GLU A 64 1.68 -2.23 -9.19
N LEU A 65 1.04 -1.31 -8.46
CA LEU A 65 0.91 0.09 -8.88
C LEU A 65 2.28 0.77 -8.99
N PHE A 66 3.18 0.47 -8.06
CA PHE A 66 4.55 0.96 -8.08
C PHE A 66 5.34 0.41 -9.29
N ALA A 67 5.25 -0.89 -9.57
CA ALA A 67 5.91 -1.49 -10.73
C ALA A 67 5.42 -0.85 -12.04
N ALA A 68 4.12 -0.61 -12.19
CA ALA A 68 3.57 0.11 -13.33
C ALA A 68 4.13 1.54 -13.46
N GLN A 69 4.38 2.23 -12.34
CA GLN A 69 5.01 3.56 -12.35
C GLN A 69 6.50 3.52 -12.72
N VAL A 70 7.22 2.47 -12.31
CA VAL A 70 8.61 2.23 -12.68
C VAL A 70 8.73 2.03 -14.19
N GLU A 71 7.80 1.31 -14.81
CA GLU A 71 7.75 1.12 -16.26
C GLU A 71 7.46 2.43 -17.01
N ARG A 72 6.53 3.25 -16.51
CA ARG A 72 6.16 4.53 -17.14
C ARG A 72 7.27 5.56 -17.09
N THR A 73 7.96 5.68 -15.97
CA THR A 73 8.93 6.77 -15.71
C THR A 73 10.18 6.31 -14.96
N PRO A 74 10.98 5.38 -15.52
CA PRO A 74 12.07 4.73 -14.79
C PRO A 74 13.19 5.67 -14.34
N HIS A 75 13.38 6.78 -15.06
CA HIS A 75 14.44 7.75 -14.84
C HIS A 75 13.98 8.95 -13.98
N ALA A 76 12.70 9.06 -13.65
CA ALA A 76 12.20 10.11 -12.77
C ALA A 76 12.63 9.84 -11.32
N VAL A 77 12.94 10.91 -10.58
CA VAL A 77 13.29 10.82 -9.16
C VAL A 77 12.06 10.41 -8.35
N ALA A 78 12.16 9.30 -7.62
CA ALA A 78 11.08 8.76 -6.79
C ALA A 78 11.25 9.13 -5.31
N LEU A 79 12.50 9.21 -4.84
CA LEU A 79 12.84 9.50 -3.46
C LEU A 79 14.06 10.41 -3.41
N SER A 80 14.01 11.44 -2.59
CA SER A 80 15.13 12.33 -2.29
C SER A 80 15.19 12.58 -0.80
N ASP A 81 16.35 12.36 -0.19
CA ASP A 81 16.61 12.61 1.24
C ASP A 81 17.49 13.85 1.46
N GLY A 82 17.60 14.71 0.44
CA GLY A 82 18.40 15.94 0.46
C GLY A 82 19.89 15.74 0.19
N GLN A 83 20.43 14.53 0.33
CA GLN A 83 21.82 14.21 -0.04
C GLN A 83 21.90 13.22 -1.20
N ARG A 84 20.86 12.41 -1.37
CA ARG A 84 20.77 11.39 -2.40
C ARG A 84 19.39 11.45 -3.02
N SER A 85 19.37 11.27 -4.33
CA SER A 85 18.16 11.07 -5.10
C SER A 85 18.22 9.68 -5.71
N MET A 86 17.11 8.95 -5.63
CA MET A 86 16.93 7.66 -6.27
C MET A 86 15.82 7.75 -7.30
N THR A 87 16.07 7.25 -8.51
CA THR A 87 15.02 7.11 -9.51
C THR A 87 14.07 5.96 -9.18
N TYR A 88 12.89 5.93 -9.78
CA TYR A 88 11.96 4.80 -9.66
C TYR A 88 12.64 3.45 -9.92
N ARG A 89 13.47 3.37 -10.98
CA ARG A 89 14.23 2.14 -11.30
C ARG A 89 15.23 1.76 -10.22
N GLN A 90 15.95 2.72 -9.66
CA GLN A 90 16.95 2.45 -8.60
C GLN A 90 16.27 2.02 -7.30
N LEU A 91 15.13 2.64 -6.99
CA LEU A 91 14.32 2.30 -5.82
C LEU A 91 13.74 0.89 -5.94
N ASP A 92 13.18 0.52 -7.11
CA ASP A 92 12.68 -0.82 -7.39
C ASP A 92 13.76 -1.90 -7.21
N GLN A 93 14.94 -1.68 -7.78
CA GLN A 93 16.05 -2.62 -7.64
C GLN A 93 16.51 -2.78 -6.17
N ALA A 94 16.52 -1.70 -5.40
CA ALA A 94 16.86 -1.75 -3.98
C ALA A 94 15.78 -2.49 -3.17
N ALA A 95 14.51 -2.22 -3.43
CA ALA A 95 13.38 -2.88 -2.80
C ALA A 95 13.36 -4.39 -3.13
N ASN A 96 13.59 -4.77 -4.38
CA ASN A 96 13.65 -6.18 -4.81
C ASN A 96 14.82 -6.93 -4.16
N ARG A 97 16.00 -6.30 -4.04
CA ARG A 97 17.12 -6.90 -3.29
C ARG A 97 16.76 -7.11 -1.82
N LEU A 98 16.12 -6.12 -1.19
CA LEU A 98 15.67 -6.24 0.19
C LEU A 98 14.62 -7.34 0.34
N ALA A 99 13.63 -7.42 -0.55
CA ALA A 99 12.60 -8.45 -0.54
C ALA A 99 13.20 -9.86 -0.64
N HIS A 100 14.21 -10.06 -1.50
CA HIS A 100 14.91 -11.35 -1.57
C HIS A 100 15.69 -11.69 -0.30
N LEU A 101 16.36 -10.70 0.31
CA LEU A 101 17.03 -10.90 1.60
C LEU A 101 16.00 -11.28 2.68
N LEU A 102 14.90 -10.55 2.76
CA LEU A 102 13.80 -10.81 3.68
C LEU A 102 13.23 -12.23 3.48
N ALA A 103 12.97 -12.63 2.24
CA ALA A 103 12.51 -13.98 1.91
C ALA A 103 13.52 -15.05 2.33
N ALA A 104 14.82 -14.81 2.15
CA ALA A 104 15.87 -15.72 2.60
C ALA A 104 15.93 -15.86 4.13
N HIS A 105 15.46 -14.86 4.89
CA HIS A 105 15.36 -14.89 6.35
C HIS A 105 13.98 -15.37 6.84
N GLY A 106 13.15 -15.93 5.95
CA GLY A 106 11.87 -16.54 6.33
C GLY A 106 10.65 -15.62 6.24
N ALA A 107 10.69 -14.57 5.41
CA ALA A 107 9.47 -13.80 5.10
C ALA A 107 8.46 -14.70 4.42
N ALA A 108 7.29 -14.84 5.03
CA ALA A 108 6.13 -15.40 4.38
C ALA A 108 5.01 -14.35 4.35
N PRO A 109 4.11 -14.40 3.36
CA PRO A 109 2.89 -13.63 3.39
C PRO A 109 2.17 -13.85 4.73
N ALA A 110 1.76 -12.77 5.39
CA ALA A 110 1.16 -12.75 6.73
C ALA A 110 2.06 -13.06 7.95
N SER A 111 3.39 -13.10 7.80
CA SER A 111 4.30 -13.14 8.96
C SER A 111 4.40 -11.79 9.67
N LEU A 112 4.12 -11.78 10.97
CA LEU A 112 4.35 -10.63 11.86
C LEU A 112 5.84 -10.56 12.22
N TRP A 113 6.50 -9.52 11.74
CA TRP A 113 7.90 -9.27 12.05
C TRP A 113 8.05 -8.04 12.94
N PRO A 114 8.86 -8.10 14.02
CA PRO A 114 9.25 -6.92 14.76
C PRO A 114 10.33 -6.16 13.97
N ALA A 115 9.94 -5.53 12.86
CA ALA A 115 10.87 -4.74 12.05
C ALA A 115 10.91 -3.30 12.59
N ALA A 116 11.96 -2.95 13.33
CA ALA A 116 12.31 -1.56 13.57
C ALA A 116 13.07 -1.02 12.35
N VAL A 117 12.36 -0.37 11.44
CA VAL A 117 12.98 0.38 10.32
C VAL A 117 13.18 1.82 10.79
N ALA A 118 14.43 2.20 11.04
CA ALA A 118 14.76 3.59 11.29
C ALA A 118 14.62 4.39 9.98
N VAL A 119 13.60 5.23 9.88
CA VAL A 119 13.49 6.22 8.81
C VAL A 119 14.46 7.35 9.14
N GLY A 120 15.61 7.38 8.45
CA GLY A 120 16.61 8.41 8.65
C GLY A 120 16.22 9.72 7.95
N THR A 121 15.37 10.55 8.56
CA THR A 121 15.23 11.95 8.12
C THR A 121 16.35 12.78 8.75
N ARG A 122 17.54 12.77 8.15
CA ARG A 122 18.62 13.66 8.60
C ARG A 122 18.30 15.07 8.09
N GLY A 123 17.76 15.90 8.98
CA GLY A 123 17.37 17.28 8.71
C GLY A 123 18.52 18.10 8.11
N HIS A 124 18.16 18.90 7.12
CA HIS A 124 19.02 19.82 6.40
C HIS A 124 19.45 20.97 7.34
N GLY A 125 20.63 20.82 7.94
CA GLY A 125 21.38 21.94 8.52
C GLY A 125 22.27 22.55 7.45
N ASP A 126 22.00 23.80 7.11
CA ASP A 126 22.78 24.66 6.22
C ASP A 126 24.28 24.69 6.62
N PRO A 127 25.23 24.32 5.75
CA PRO A 127 26.65 24.53 6.03
C PRO A 127 27.11 25.84 5.41
N GLY A 128 26.88 26.93 6.13
CA GLY A 128 27.61 28.18 5.95
C GLY A 128 29.09 28.00 6.28
N GLY A 129 29.92 27.99 5.24
CA GLY A 129 31.28 28.55 5.23
C GLY A 129 32.32 27.99 6.20
N ALA A 130 33.13 27.03 5.74
CA ALA A 130 34.51 26.90 6.19
C ALA A 130 35.38 26.29 5.08
N GLN A 131 35.96 27.15 4.25
CA GLN A 131 37.13 26.81 3.45
C GLN A 131 38.32 26.69 4.40
N ASN A 132 38.91 25.50 4.52
CA ASN A 132 40.31 25.41 4.93
C ASN A 132 41.06 24.40 4.06
N ARG A 133 42.13 24.91 3.47
CA ARG A 133 43.10 24.24 2.60
C ARG A 133 43.99 23.31 3.42
N GLY A 134 44.33 22.14 2.90
CA GLY A 134 45.40 21.33 3.48
C GLY A 134 45.64 19.96 2.84
N ARG A 135 46.52 19.92 1.84
CA ARG A 135 47.52 18.86 1.52
C ARG A 135 47.12 17.37 1.50
N LEU A 136 47.24 16.77 0.32
CA LEU A 136 47.81 15.41 0.08
C LEU A 136 49.36 15.50 0.16
N PRO A 137 50.14 14.41 0.41
CA PRO A 137 50.06 13.17 -0.37
C PRO A 137 50.41 11.83 0.31
N THR A 138 49.96 10.75 -0.37
CA THR A 138 50.57 9.42 -0.58
C THR A 138 51.41 8.74 0.52
N HIS A 139 51.05 7.50 0.88
CA HIS A 139 51.86 6.30 0.57
C HIS A 139 51.11 4.99 0.93
N ARG A 140 51.13 4.04 -0.02
CA ARG A 140 50.94 2.59 0.18
C ARG A 140 52.32 1.95 -0.13
N PRO A 141 52.69 0.78 0.43
CA PRO A 141 52.41 -0.47 -0.29
C PRO A 141 52.29 -1.78 0.55
N ARG A 142 51.64 -2.80 -0.08
CA ARG A 142 51.89 -4.27 -0.15
C ARG A 142 52.21 -5.07 1.15
N ALA A 143 51.91 -6.37 1.31
CA ALA A 143 51.14 -7.42 0.65
C ALA A 143 51.29 -8.70 1.52
N SER A 144 50.27 -9.57 1.57
CA SER A 144 50.40 -11.03 1.78
C SER A 144 49.05 -11.64 1.40
N THR A 145 48.91 -12.32 0.25
CA THR A 145 49.26 -13.72 -0.03
C THR A 145 48.72 -14.69 1.02
N GLY A 146 47.58 -15.31 0.68
CA GLY A 146 46.98 -16.41 1.43
C GLY A 146 45.98 -17.13 0.52
N ALA A 147 46.49 -18.12 -0.21
CA ALA A 147 45.71 -19.00 -1.07
C ALA A 147 44.80 -19.90 -0.22
N HIS A 148 43.52 -20.01 -0.59
CA HIS A 148 42.77 -21.24 -0.34
C HIS A 148 41.85 -21.55 -1.52
N ARG A 149 42.33 -22.52 -2.30
CA ARG A 149 41.63 -23.29 -3.32
C ARG A 149 40.58 -24.16 -2.60
N LEU A 150 39.30 -23.98 -2.91
CA LEU A 150 38.28 -24.99 -2.61
C LEU A 150 37.35 -25.20 -3.80
N HIS A 151 37.13 -26.49 -4.03
CA HIS A 151 36.57 -27.09 -5.21
C HIS A 151 35.09 -26.75 -5.42
N GLY A 152 34.73 -26.67 -6.70
CA GLY A 152 33.37 -26.45 -7.13
C GLY A 152 32.42 -27.60 -6.77
N ARG A 153 31.15 -27.22 -6.65
CA ARG A 153 30.03 -28.08 -7.03
C ARG A 153 29.00 -27.23 -7.76
N ARG A 154 28.97 -27.39 -9.08
CA ARG A 154 27.87 -26.96 -9.95
C ARG A 154 26.60 -27.68 -9.47
N ARG A 155 25.63 -26.96 -8.93
CA ARG A 155 24.26 -27.47 -8.77
C ARG A 155 23.42 -26.97 -9.95
N GLN A 156 22.93 -27.94 -10.71
CA GLN A 156 22.08 -27.76 -11.88
C GLN A 156 20.71 -27.15 -11.48
N PRO A 157 20.07 -26.38 -12.38
CA PRO A 157 18.72 -25.86 -12.16
C PRO A 157 17.70 -27.01 -12.22
N ARG A 158 16.88 -27.13 -11.17
CA ARG A 158 15.74 -28.06 -11.18
C ARG A 158 14.68 -27.54 -12.15
N ARG A 159 14.34 -28.39 -13.13
CA ARG A 159 13.25 -28.22 -14.09
C ARG A 159 11.90 -28.01 -13.39
N CYS A 160 11.13 -27.04 -13.85
CA CYS A 160 9.71 -26.88 -13.53
C CYS A 160 8.90 -27.97 -14.26
N PRO A 161 7.96 -28.66 -13.59
CA PRO A 161 6.94 -29.44 -14.28
C PRO A 161 5.70 -28.58 -14.58
N HIS A 162 5.46 -28.40 -15.87
CA HIS A 162 4.17 -28.43 -16.57
C HIS A 162 2.99 -27.62 -16.02
N HIS A 163 2.71 -26.53 -16.75
CA HIS A 163 1.37 -25.95 -16.92
C HIS A 163 0.34 -27.06 -17.22
N ARG A 164 -0.66 -27.21 -16.36
CA ARG A 164 -1.89 -27.93 -16.65
C ARG A 164 -2.89 -26.93 -17.21
N SER A 165 -3.23 -27.07 -18.49
CA SER A 165 -4.21 -26.26 -19.20
C SER A 165 -5.56 -26.29 -18.49
N ALA A 166 -5.98 -25.17 -17.91
CA ALA A 166 -7.35 -24.97 -17.48
C ALA A 166 -8.23 -24.71 -18.73
N GLY A 167 -9.34 -25.42 -18.79
CA GLY A 167 -10.25 -25.47 -19.93
C GLY A 167 -10.81 -24.10 -20.32
N GLN A 168 -11.04 -23.97 -21.62
CA GLN A 168 -11.67 -22.84 -22.27
C GLN A 168 -13.13 -22.69 -21.79
N PRO A 169 -13.58 -21.51 -21.33
CA PRO A 169 -14.98 -21.31 -21.00
C PRO A 169 -15.85 -21.31 -22.28
N PRO A 170 -17.09 -21.83 -22.22
CA PRO A 170 -17.97 -21.87 -23.39
C PRO A 170 -18.39 -20.47 -23.83
N ARG A 171 -18.48 -20.27 -25.15
CA ARG A 171 -18.91 -19.02 -25.78
C ARG A 171 -20.37 -18.69 -25.44
N PRO A 172 -20.72 -17.41 -25.18
CA PRO A 172 -22.10 -17.01 -24.98
C PRO A 172 -22.91 -17.13 -26.28
N THR A 173 -24.07 -17.77 -26.20
CA THR A 173 -25.10 -17.81 -27.25
C THR A 173 -25.70 -16.42 -27.47
N PRO A 174 -25.87 -15.96 -28.72
CA PRO A 174 -26.50 -14.67 -29.00
C PRO A 174 -28.01 -14.71 -28.70
N PRO A 175 -28.60 -13.60 -28.22
CA PRO A 175 -30.03 -13.54 -27.94
C PRO A 175 -30.88 -13.61 -29.21
N ALA A 176 -31.97 -14.37 -29.11
CA ALA A 176 -32.98 -14.51 -30.16
C ALA A 176 -33.58 -13.14 -30.51
N ARG A 177 -33.60 -12.81 -31.81
CA ARG A 177 -34.29 -11.64 -32.35
C ARG A 177 -35.80 -11.78 -32.10
N GLY A 178 -36.29 -11.12 -31.05
CA GLY A 178 -37.72 -10.87 -30.84
C GLY A 178 -38.26 -9.97 -31.96
N ARG A 179 -39.24 -10.48 -32.70
CA ARG A 179 -39.97 -9.76 -33.74
C ARG A 179 -40.82 -8.66 -33.10
N ARG A 180 -40.71 -7.45 -33.64
CA ARG A 180 -41.62 -6.33 -33.42
C ARG A 180 -43.05 -6.73 -33.80
N ARG A 181 -44.01 -6.37 -32.95
CA ARG A 181 -45.38 -6.01 -33.33
C ARG A 181 -45.75 -4.76 -32.54
#